data_AF-A0A0C6FGC9-F1
#
_entry.id   AF-A0A0C6FGC9-F1
#
_cell.length_a   1.000
_cell.length_b   1.000
_cell.length_c   1.000
_cell.angle_alpha   90.00
_cell.angle_beta   90.00
_cell.angle_gamma   90.00
#
_symmetry.space_group_name_H-M   'P 1'
#
loop_
_entity.id
_entity.type
_entity.pdbx_description
1 polymer ?
#
loop_
_entity_poly.entity_id
_entity_poly.type
_entity_poly.pdbx_seq_one_letter_code
_entity_poly.pdbx_strand_id
1 'polypeptide(L)'
;MSPLSDRQRLELAIPAYLLYALTAIPGVFVPAKSELAVRAEADIAALRANLKAACFEPFADLPSKKQQALLRRIDRIGKGVINGWSKRPALSIMLALWYFLKDLTDREVLILWEGSAMEQATSKLLPMFAHGFDEQKRDASAQAQAHQLLIQLQAEGLYG
;
A
#
# COMPACT_ATOMS: atom_id res chain seq x y z
N MET A 1 4.68 1.30 -25.80
CA MET A 1 4.30 1.93 -24.52
C MET A 1 5.19 3.13 -24.31
N SER A 2 4.64 4.32 -24.03
CA SER A 2 5.44 5.47 -23.65
C SER A 2 6.11 5.21 -22.30
N PRO A 3 7.37 5.60 -22.09
CA PRO A 3 8.04 5.42 -20.81
C PRO A 3 7.31 6.19 -19.71
N LEU A 4 7.14 5.56 -18.55
CA LEU A 4 6.46 6.16 -17.39
C LEU A 4 7.17 7.46 -16.98
N SER A 5 6.39 8.51 -16.73
CA SER A 5 6.89 9.75 -16.14
C SER A 5 7.32 9.54 -14.68
N ASP A 6 8.19 10.40 -14.17
CA ASP A 6 8.64 10.33 -12.76
C ASP A 6 7.45 10.37 -11.80
N ARG A 7 6.41 11.16 -12.12
CA ARG A 7 5.17 11.24 -11.35
C ARG A 7 4.44 9.88 -11.32
N GLN A 8 4.18 9.27 -12.47
CA GLN A 8 3.50 7.98 -12.57
C GLN A 8 4.25 6.86 -11.83
N ARG A 9 5.59 6.90 -11.85
CA ARG A 9 6.40 5.92 -11.13
C ARG A 9 6.24 6.06 -9.61
N LEU A 10 6.13 7.29 -9.11
CA LEU A 10 5.85 7.55 -7.69
C LEU A 10 4.42 7.10 -7.33
N GLU A 11 3.43 7.39 -8.18
CA GLU A 11 2.04 6.96 -8.00
C GLU A 11 1.91 5.43 -7.95
N LEU A 12 2.67 4.72 -8.78
CA LEU A 12 2.72 3.25 -8.75
C LEU A 12 3.37 2.68 -7.48
N ALA A 13 4.40 3.35 -6.97
CA ALA A 13 5.20 2.83 -5.86
C ALA A 13 4.67 3.19 -4.45
N ILE A 14 3.95 4.31 -4.30
CA ILE A 14 3.49 4.77 -2.98
C ILE A 14 2.54 3.78 -2.29
N PRO A 15 1.52 3.20 -2.94
CA PRO A 15 0.62 2.25 -2.28
C PRO A 15 1.38 1.05 -1.72
N ALA A 16 2.33 0.52 -2.51
CA ALA A 16 3.21 -0.57 -2.11
C ALA A 16 4.09 -0.17 -0.91
N TYR A 17 4.67 1.03 -0.92
CA TYR A 17 5.49 1.53 0.19
C TYR A 17 4.70 1.63 1.50
N LEU A 18 3.49 2.21 1.45
CA LEU A 18 2.64 2.39 2.64
C LEU A 18 2.19 1.04 3.22
N LEU A 19 1.75 0.11 2.36
CA LEU A 19 1.40 -1.25 2.79
C LEU A 19 2.61 -2.01 3.33
N TYR A 20 3.78 -1.86 2.71
CA TYR A 20 5.02 -2.48 3.19
C TYR A 20 5.39 -1.95 4.58
N ALA A 21 5.32 -0.63 4.79
CA ALA A 21 5.59 -0.02 6.09
C ALA A 21 4.63 -0.54 7.17
N LEU A 22 3.35 -0.71 6.83
CA LEU A 22 2.36 -1.25 7.74
C LEU A 22 2.69 -2.69 8.17
N THR A 23 3.23 -3.52 7.26
CA THR A 23 3.64 -4.89 7.62
C THR A 23 4.77 -4.97 8.65
N ALA A 24 5.45 -3.85 8.93
CA ALA A 24 6.48 -3.77 9.97
C ALA A 24 5.92 -3.40 11.35
N ILE A 25 4.65 -3.02 11.45
CA ILE A 25 4.02 -2.67 12.72
C ILE A 25 3.58 -3.96 13.44
N PRO A 26 4.02 -4.19 14.70
CA PRO A 26 3.60 -5.35 15.47
C PRO A 26 2.09 -5.39 15.68
N GLY A 27 1.51 -6.60 15.64
CA GLY A 27 0.09 -6.81 15.91
C GLY A 27 -0.88 -6.42 14.78
N VAL A 28 -0.38 -6.01 13.62
CA VAL A 28 -1.22 -5.79 12.42
C VAL A 28 -1.77 -7.10 11.89
N PHE A 29 -0.90 -8.11 11.79
CA PHE A 29 -1.25 -9.44 11.29
C PHE A 29 -1.12 -10.44 12.43
N VAL A 30 -2.23 -10.64 13.15
CA VAL A 30 -2.32 -11.65 14.21
C VAL A 30 -3.22 -12.77 13.71
N PRO A 31 -2.75 -14.04 13.68
CA PRO A 31 -3.58 -15.14 13.26
C PRO A 31 -4.73 -15.33 14.24
N ALA A 32 -5.94 -15.59 13.72
CA ALA A 32 -7.13 -15.80 14.54
C ALA A 32 -7.03 -17.04 15.43
N LYS A 33 -6.20 -18.02 15.05
CA LYS A 33 -5.92 -19.25 15.80
C LYS A 33 -4.42 -19.50 15.83
N SER A 34 -3.88 -19.95 16.96
CA SER A 34 -2.45 -20.24 17.14
C SER A 34 -1.93 -21.29 16.16
N GLU A 35 -2.75 -22.28 15.81
CA GLU A 35 -2.43 -23.34 14.83
C GLU A 35 -2.13 -22.80 13.42
N LEU A 36 -2.62 -21.60 13.10
CA LEU A 36 -2.40 -20.95 11.80
C LEU A 36 -1.13 -20.08 11.79
N ALA A 37 -0.40 -19.98 12.90
CA ALA A 37 0.72 -19.05 13.04
C ALA A 37 1.81 -19.24 11.97
N VAL A 38 2.23 -20.48 11.73
CA VAL A 38 3.28 -20.79 10.72
C VAL A 38 2.82 -20.40 9.31
N ARG A 39 1.56 -20.69 8.98
CA ARG A 39 0.98 -20.32 7.68
C ARG A 39 0.86 -18.81 7.54
N ALA A 40 0.37 -18.13 8.57
CA ALA A 40 0.25 -16.68 8.59
C ALA A 40 1.62 -16.01 8.44
N GLU A 41 2.66 -16.53 9.09
CA GLU A 41 4.03 -16.04 8.94
C GLU A 41 4.53 -16.17 7.49
N ALA A 42 4.32 -17.33 6.87
CA ALA A 42 4.68 -17.54 5.46
C ALA A 42 3.90 -16.61 4.51
N ASP A 43 2.60 -16.42 4.73
CA ASP A 43 1.76 -15.53 3.92
C ASP A 43 2.18 -14.07 4.07
N ILE A 44 2.49 -13.62 5.30
CA ILE A 44 3.02 -12.27 5.57
C ILE A 44 4.40 -12.09 4.92
N ALA A 45 5.28 -13.08 4.99
CA ALA A 45 6.60 -13.01 4.35
C ALA A 45 6.48 -12.88 2.82
N ALA A 46 5.59 -13.64 2.20
CA ALA A 46 5.31 -13.54 0.77
C ALA A 46 4.71 -12.17 0.41
N LEU A 47 3.75 -11.67 1.19
CA LEU A 47 3.18 -10.34 1.02
C LEU A 47 4.27 -9.26 1.08
N ARG A 48 5.16 -9.32 2.08
CA ARG A 48 6.27 -8.39 2.24
C ARG A 48 7.23 -8.41 1.06
N ALA A 49 7.53 -9.60 0.53
CA ALA A 49 8.38 -9.74 -0.65
C ALA A 49 7.75 -9.06 -1.88
N ASN A 50 6.46 -9.30 -2.12
CA ASN A 50 5.72 -8.71 -3.23
C ASN A 50 5.59 -7.18 -3.10
N LEU A 51 5.23 -6.68 -1.92
CA LEU A 51 5.16 -5.23 -1.67
C LEU A 51 6.52 -4.56 -1.81
N LYS A 52 7.60 -5.22 -1.37
CA LYS A 52 8.96 -4.72 -1.58
C LYS A 52 9.28 -4.66 -3.07
N ALA A 53 9.02 -5.71 -3.84
CA ALA A 53 9.24 -5.71 -5.28
C ALA A 53 8.42 -4.62 -6.00
N ALA A 54 7.16 -4.44 -5.63
CA ALA A 54 6.28 -3.40 -6.15
C ALA A 54 6.78 -1.96 -5.86
N CYS A 55 7.54 -1.75 -4.78
CA CYS A 55 8.19 -0.46 -4.53
C CYS A 55 9.30 -0.14 -5.55
N PHE A 56 9.96 -1.15 -6.13
CA PHE A 56 11.12 -0.96 -7.00
C PHE A 56 10.81 -1.16 -8.48
N GLU A 57 9.82 -1.98 -8.80
CA GLU A 57 9.39 -2.31 -10.17
C GLU A 57 9.20 -1.07 -11.05
N PRO A 58 8.55 0.03 -10.60
CA PRO A 58 8.36 1.24 -11.41
C PRO A 58 9.66 2.01 -11.72
N PHE A 59 10.81 1.58 -11.20
CA PHE A 59 12.10 2.27 -11.38
C PHE A 59 13.18 1.37 -12.00
N ALA A 60 12.85 0.14 -12.37
CA ALA A 60 13.83 -0.88 -12.77
C ALA A 60 14.66 -0.51 -14.01
N ASP A 61 14.08 0.28 -14.91
CA ASP A 61 14.70 0.78 -16.15
C ASP A 61 15.50 2.08 -15.97
N LEU A 62 15.48 2.70 -14.78
CA LEU A 62 16.14 3.97 -14.56
C LEU A 62 17.63 3.81 -14.19
N PRO A 63 18.50 4.75 -14.58
CA PRO A 63 19.86 4.82 -14.06
C PRO A 63 19.86 4.96 -12.53
N SER A 64 20.83 4.34 -11.86
CA SER A 64 20.88 4.23 -10.39
C SER A 64 20.77 5.58 -9.66
N LYS A 65 21.38 6.65 -10.20
CA LYS A 65 21.28 8.00 -9.61
C LYS A 65 19.83 8.52 -9.60
N LYS A 66 19.08 8.29 -10.68
CA LYS A 66 17.69 8.73 -10.82
C LYS A 66 16.77 7.87 -9.96
N GLN A 67 16.98 6.55 -9.98
CA GLN A 67 16.28 5.60 -9.10
C GLN A 67 16.41 6.01 -7.63
N GLN A 68 17.62 6.28 -7.14
CA GLN A 68 17.87 6.72 -5.76
C GLN A 68 17.22 8.06 -5.42
N ALA A 69 17.14 8.99 -6.37
CA ALA A 69 16.45 10.27 -6.14
C ALA A 69 14.94 10.08 -5.95
N LEU A 70 14.32 9.24 -6.79
CA LEU A 70 12.88 8.95 -6.70
C LEU A 70 12.53 8.11 -5.47
N LEU A 71 13.34 7.12 -5.11
CA LEU A 71 13.17 6.34 -3.88
C LEU A 71 13.25 7.22 -2.63
N ARG A 72 14.17 8.19 -2.59
CA ARG A 72 14.23 9.18 -1.49
C ARG A 72 12.99 10.05 -1.42
N ARG A 73 12.41 10.39 -2.58
CA ARG A 73 11.15 11.15 -2.63
C ARG A 73 9.98 10.31 -2.10
N ILE A 74 9.90 9.02 -2.45
CA ILE A 74 8.91 8.10 -1.86
C ILE A 74 9.07 8.04 -0.36
N ASP A 75 10.30 7.84 0.14
CA ASP A 75 10.57 7.74 1.57
C ASP A 75 10.14 9.02 2.32
N ARG A 76 10.44 10.20 1.76
CA ARG A 76 10.00 11.49 2.33
C ARG A 76 8.46 11.58 2.41
N ILE A 77 7.77 11.31 1.31
CA ILE A 77 6.31 11.41 1.23
C ILE A 77 5.67 10.38 2.17
N GLY A 78 6.14 9.14 2.10
CA GLY A 78 5.67 8.03 2.91
C GLY A 78 5.85 8.27 4.41
N LYS A 79 7.01 8.78 4.84
CA LYS A 79 7.21 9.19 6.25
C LYS A 79 6.25 10.29 6.69
N GLY A 80 5.94 11.25 5.82
CA GLY A 80 4.92 12.27 6.07
C GLY A 80 3.55 11.67 6.36
N VAL A 81 3.16 10.64 5.61
CA VAL A 81 1.91 9.89 5.83
C VAL A 81 1.98 9.06 7.11
N ILE A 82 3.05 8.28 7.29
CA ILE A 82 3.24 7.34 8.41
C ILE A 82 3.28 8.07 9.76
N ASN A 83 3.85 9.28 9.82
CA ASN A 83 3.86 10.07 11.05
C ASN A 83 2.43 10.33 11.60
N GLY A 84 1.43 10.42 10.71
CA GLY A 84 0.02 10.56 11.07
C GLY A 84 -0.63 9.29 11.65
N TRP A 85 0.07 8.15 11.66
CA TRP A 85 -0.45 6.85 12.09
C TRP A 85 -0.23 6.54 13.57
N SER A 86 0.70 7.23 14.24
CA SER A 86 1.20 6.90 15.59
C SER A 86 0.15 6.72 16.68
N LYS A 87 -1.06 7.28 16.52
CA LYS A 87 -2.17 7.17 17.48
C LYS A 87 -3.34 6.29 17.00
N ARG A 88 -3.21 5.66 15.84
CA ARG A 88 -4.31 4.92 15.19
C ARG A 88 -4.13 3.41 15.36
N PRO A 89 -5.22 2.65 15.55
CA PRO A 89 -5.15 1.20 15.50
C PRO A 89 -4.63 0.72 14.15
N ALA A 90 -3.71 -0.25 14.17
CA ALA A 90 -3.16 -0.94 13.00
C ALA A 90 -4.23 -1.31 11.97
N LEU A 91 -5.35 -1.87 12.45
CA LEU A 91 -6.47 -2.26 11.62
C LEU A 91 -7.13 -1.07 10.90
N SER A 92 -7.30 0.07 11.59
CA SER A 92 -7.88 1.26 10.96
C SER A 92 -6.99 1.79 9.83
N ILE A 93 -5.67 1.73 10.00
CA ILE A 93 -4.71 2.15 8.97
C ILE A 93 -4.79 1.18 7.78
N MET A 94 -4.84 -0.13 8.05
CA MET A 94 -4.98 -1.14 7.01
C MET A 94 -6.22 -0.91 6.15
N LEU A 95 -7.37 -0.72 6.78
CA LEU A 95 -8.64 -0.48 6.07
C LEU A 95 -8.60 0.81 5.23
N ALA A 96 -8.01 1.88 5.77
CA ALA A 96 -7.85 3.13 5.03
C ALA A 96 -6.93 2.96 3.80
N LEU A 97 -5.83 2.21 3.92
CA LEU A 97 -4.94 1.92 2.79
C LEU A 97 -5.60 1.03 1.75
N TRP A 98 -6.43 0.08 2.18
CA TRP A 98 -7.21 -0.76 1.27
C TRP A 98 -8.22 0.07 0.49
N TYR A 99 -9.02 0.90 1.18
CA TYR A 99 -9.99 1.78 0.51
C TYR A 99 -9.33 2.78 -0.44
N PHE A 100 -8.16 3.30 -0.05
CA PHE A 100 -7.37 4.17 -0.92
C PHE A 100 -6.94 3.45 -2.19
N LEU A 101 -6.39 2.24 -2.07
CA LEU A 101 -5.99 1.46 -3.24
C LEU A 101 -7.19 1.09 -4.11
N LYS A 102 -8.31 0.68 -3.48
CA LYS A 102 -9.55 0.33 -4.17
C LYS A 102 -10.10 1.50 -4.98
N ASP A 103 -10.16 2.70 -4.40
CA ASP A 103 -10.61 3.91 -5.10
C ASP A 103 -9.74 4.21 -6.33
N LEU A 104 -8.42 4.12 -6.18
CA LEU A 104 -7.48 4.35 -7.28
C LEU A 104 -7.64 3.34 -8.42
N THR A 105 -7.86 2.06 -8.10
CA THR A 105 -8.04 1.02 -9.12
C THR A 105 -9.43 1.07 -9.76
N ASP A 106 -10.49 1.30 -8.97
CA ASP A 106 -11.86 1.40 -9.48
C ASP A 106 -12.02 2.58 -10.46
N ARG A 107 -11.29 3.68 -10.22
CA ARG A 107 -11.31 4.89 -11.04
C ARG A 107 -10.29 4.85 -12.19
N GLU A 108 -9.59 3.73 -12.35
CA GLU A 108 -8.51 3.56 -13.35
C GLU A 108 -7.38 4.61 -13.25
N VAL A 109 -7.27 5.28 -12.09
CA VAL A 109 -6.15 6.20 -11.79
C VAL A 109 -4.86 5.41 -11.61
N LEU A 110 -4.97 4.20 -11.06
CA LEU A 110 -3.89 3.25 -10.90
C LEU A 110 -4.26 1.94 -11.60
N ILE A 111 -3.53 1.59 -12.65
CA ILE A 111 -3.70 0.31 -13.35
C ILE A 111 -2.68 -0.68 -12.77
N LEU A 112 -3.17 -1.73 -12.12
CA LEU A 112 -2.35 -2.86 -11.70
C LEU A 112 -2.20 -3.81 -12.89
N TRP A 113 -0.98 -3.99 -13.38
CA TRP A 113 -0.71 -4.89 -14.49
C TRP A 113 -0.81 -6.34 -14.04
N GLU A 114 -1.39 -7.19 -14.88
CA GLU A 114 -1.42 -8.63 -14.67
C GLU A 114 0.00 -9.17 -14.51
N GLY A 115 0.22 -9.97 -13.48
CA GLY A 115 1.51 -10.53 -13.09
C GLY A 115 2.43 -9.57 -12.32
N SER A 116 2.08 -8.29 -12.16
CA SER A 116 2.90 -7.33 -11.41
C SER A 116 3.03 -7.72 -9.94
N ALA A 117 4.10 -7.27 -9.29
CA ALA A 117 4.30 -7.56 -7.87
C ALA A 117 3.17 -6.98 -7.00
N MET A 118 2.56 -5.87 -7.45
CA MET A 118 1.43 -5.25 -6.75
C MET A 118 0.13 -6.07 -6.90
N GLU A 119 -0.16 -6.61 -8.08
CA GLU A 119 -1.29 -7.53 -8.26
C GLU A 119 -1.12 -8.80 -7.39
N GLN A 120 0.09 -9.37 -7.36
CA GLN A 120 0.39 -10.52 -6.52
C GLN A 120 0.31 -10.20 -5.01
N ALA A 121 0.64 -8.98 -4.59
CA ALA A 121 0.47 -8.55 -3.21
C ALA A 121 -1.03 -8.40 -2.84
N THR A 122 -1.81 -7.82 -3.74
CA THR A 122 -3.22 -7.46 -3.49
C THR A 122 -4.17 -8.64 -3.59
N SER A 123 -3.91 -9.59 -4.50
CA SER A 123 -4.66 -10.85 -4.61
C SER A 123 -4.65 -11.69 -3.34
N LYS A 124 -3.60 -11.57 -2.50
CA LYS A 124 -3.52 -12.23 -1.19
C LYS A 124 -4.12 -11.40 -0.05
N LEU A 125 -4.02 -10.08 -0.13
CA LEU A 125 -4.59 -9.16 0.86
C LEU A 125 -6.13 -9.19 0.87
N LEU A 126 -6.76 -9.22 -0.31
CA LEU A 126 -8.22 -9.17 -0.47
C LEU A 126 -8.97 -10.30 0.27
N PRO A 127 -8.59 -11.59 0.14
CA PRO A 127 -9.22 -12.67 0.89
C PRO A 127 -9.01 -12.59 2.41
N MET A 128 -7.89 -12.02 2.87
CA MET A 128 -7.63 -11.84 4.32
C MET A 128 -8.63 -10.87 4.96
N PHE A 129 -9.28 -10.02 4.17
CA PHE A 129 -10.22 -9.00 4.64
C PHE A 129 -11.69 -9.43 4.60
N ALA A 130 -12.03 -10.46 3.82
CA ALA A 130 -13.42 -10.90 3.62
C ALA A 130 -14.07 -11.57 4.86
N HIS A 131 -13.35 -11.76 5.97
CA HIS A 131 -13.81 -12.60 7.09
C HIS A 131 -13.78 -11.95 8.48
N GLY A 132 -13.52 -10.63 8.64
CA GLY A 132 -13.14 -10.14 9.98
C GLY A 132 -13.53 -8.74 10.43
N PHE A 133 -14.28 -7.93 9.67
CA PHE A 133 -14.51 -6.54 10.06
C PHE A 133 -15.98 -6.24 10.37
N ASP A 134 -16.26 -5.83 11.61
CA ASP A 134 -17.53 -5.23 12.02
C ASP A 134 -17.87 -4.07 11.07
N GLU A 135 -18.84 -4.30 10.20
CA GLU A 135 -18.75 -3.97 8.77
C GLU A 135 -19.24 -2.56 8.39
N GLN A 136 -19.85 -1.81 9.32
CA GLN A 136 -20.54 -0.56 8.95
C GLN A 136 -19.93 0.72 9.53
N LYS A 137 -19.63 0.77 10.83
CA LYS A 137 -19.07 1.99 11.45
C LYS A 137 -17.58 2.19 11.20
N ARG A 138 -16.82 1.08 11.14
CA ARG A 138 -15.38 1.10 10.82
C ARG A 138 -15.16 1.46 9.35
N ASP A 139 -16.16 1.18 8.53
CA ASP A 139 -16.13 1.37 7.09
C ASP A 139 -16.15 2.83 6.66
N ALA A 140 -17.14 3.60 7.13
CA ALA A 140 -17.26 5.02 6.81
C ALA A 140 -16.04 5.84 7.29
N SER A 141 -15.50 5.51 8.47
CA SER A 141 -14.28 6.17 8.98
C SER A 141 -13.04 5.81 8.15
N ALA A 142 -12.89 4.55 7.75
CA ALA A 142 -11.77 4.12 6.92
C ALA A 142 -11.82 4.75 5.51
N GLN A 143 -13.01 4.84 4.90
CA GLN A 143 -13.20 5.53 3.63
C GLN A 143 -12.88 7.03 3.73
N ALA A 144 -13.36 7.70 4.80
CA ALA A 144 -13.01 9.11 5.04
C ALA A 144 -11.49 9.29 5.21
N GLN A 145 -10.81 8.38 5.89
CA GLN A 145 -9.35 8.40 6.04
C GLN A 145 -8.62 8.14 4.72
N ALA A 146 -9.12 7.23 3.88
CA ALA A 146 -8.59 7.00 2.53
C ALA A 146 -8.70 8.26 1.66
N HIS A 147 -9.82 8.96 1.75
CA HIS A 147 -10.02 10.22 1.04
C HIS A 147 -9.06 11.32 1.54
N GLN A 148 -8.86 11.44 2.85
CA GLN A 148 -7.87 12.38 3.42
C GLN A 148 -6.44 12.04 2.98
N LEU A 149 -6.09 10.76 2.89
CA LEU A 149 -4.81 10.32 2.33
C LEU A 149 -4.66 10.74 0.86
N LEU A 150 -5.70 10.56 0.05
CA LEU A 150 -5.68 11.00 -1.35
C LEU A 150 -5.44 12.51 -1.45
N ILE A 151 -6.15 13.34 -0.68
CA ILE A 151 -5.94 14.80 -0.63
C ILE A 151 -4.50 15.14 -0.26
N GLN A 152 -3.94 14.48 0.76
CA GLN A 152 -2.55 14.69 1.17
C GLN A 152 -1.56 14.37 0.04
N LEU A 153 -1.79 13.29 -0.71
CA LEU A 153 -0.93 12.89 -1.82
C LEU A 153 -1.10 13.80 -3.05
N GLN A 154 -2.30 14.34 -3.26
CA GLN A 154 -2.58 15.36 -4.28
C GLN A 154 -1.84 16.67 -3.99
N ALA A 155 -1.72 17.06 -2.72
CA ALA A 155 -0.88 18.21 -2.32
C ALA A 155 0.62 17.99 -2.64
N GLU A 156 1.08 16.74 -2.77
CA GLU A 156 2.44 16.38 -3.21
C GLU A 156 2.57 16.25 -4.74
N GLY A 157 1.50 16.58 -5.48
CA GLY A 157 1.43 16.54 -6.94
C GLY A 157 1.20 15.14 -7.53
N LEU A 158 0.55 14.24 -6.77
CA LEU A 158 0.26 12.86 -7.16
C LEU A 158 -1.25 12.63 -7.26
N TYR A 159 -1.71 11.76 -8.15
CA TYR A 159 -3.13 11.39 -8.33
C TYR A 159 -4.08 12.57 -8.62
N GLY A 160 -3.57 13.64 -9.22
CA GLY A 160 -4.32 14.80 -9.71
C GLY A 160 -4.49 14.88 -11.22
#